data_AF-A0AAW0KKM7-F1
#
_entry.id   AF-A0AAW0KKM7-F1
#
_cell.length_a   1.000
_cell.length_b   1.000
_cell.length_c   1.000
_cell.angle_alpha   90.00
_cell.angle_beta   90.00
_cell.angle_gamma   90.00
#
_symmetry.space_group_name_H-M   'P 1'
#
loop_
_entity.id
_entity.type
_entity.pdbx_description
1 polymer ?
#
loop_
_entity_poly.entity_id
_entity_poly.type
_entity_poly.pdbx_seq_one_letter_code
_entity_poly.pdbx_strand_id
1 'polypeptide(L)' 'DCGGLCKGRCRLHSRPNVCTRACGTCCARCKCVPPGTSGNREMCGRCYTDMTTHNNKPKCP' A
#
# COMPACT_ATOMS: atom_id res chain seq x y z
N ASP A 1 -6.53 -4.11 10.93
CA ASP A 1 -7.53 -4.32 9.86
C ASP A 1 -7.00 -3.76 8.54
N CYS A 2 -6.52 -4.63 7.63
CA CYS A 2 -5.95 -4.16 6.36
C CYS A 2 -7.02 -3.64 5.39
N GLY A 3 -8.24 -4.19 5.45
CA GLY A 3 -9.30 -3.87 4.51
C GLY A 3 -9.76 -2.41 4.61
N GLY A 4 -10.04 -1.94 5.83
CA GLY A 4 -10.43 -0.54 6.06
C GLY A 4 -9.32 0.45 5.72
N LEU A 5 -8.09 0.16 6.14
CA LEU A 5 -6.93 1.04 5.90
C LEU A 5 -6.60 1.17 4.41
N CYS A 6 -6.62 0.05 3.68
CA CYS A 6 -6.38 0.06 2.24
C CYS A 6 -7.48 0.79 1.45
N LYS A 7 -8.75 0.71 1.88
CA LYS A 7 -9.82 1.53 1.29
C LYS A 7 -9.55 3.02 1.47
N GLY A 8 -9.11 3.44 2.65
CA GLY A 8 -8.72 4.83 2.92
C GLY A 8 -7.55 5.28 2.03
N ARG A 9 -6.49 4.47 1.97
CA ARG A 9 -5.29 4.73 1.17
C ARG A 9 -5.59 4.87 -0.32
N CYS A 10 -6.47 4.00 -0.83
CA CYS A 10 -6.79 3.92 -2.25
C CYS A 10 -7.97 4.79 -2.69
N ARG A 11 -8.55 5.59 -1.79
CA ARG A 11 -9.79 6.36 -2.03
C ARG A 11 -9.67 7.36 -3.20
N LEU A 12 -8.53 8.02 -3.34
CA LEU A 12 -8.27 9.00 -4.41
C LEU A 12 -7.52 8.42 -5.61
N HIS A 13 -7.26 7.11 -5.60
CA HIS A 13 -6.54 6.46 -6.68
C HIS A 13 -7.47 6.25 -7.87
N SER A 14 -7.02 6.53 -9.09
CA SER A 14 -7.83 6.34 -10.31
C SER A 14 -8.29 4.90 -10.54
N ARG A 15 -7.68 3.92 -9.84
CA ARG A 15 -7.97 2.48 -9.93
C ARG A 15 -8.05 1.88 -8.53
N PRO A 16 -9.11 2.18 -7.75
CA PRO A 16 -9.19 1.86 -6.33
C PRO A 16 -9.14 0.35 -6.06
N ASN A 17 -9.76 -0.48 -6.92
CA ASN A 17 -9.74 -1.94 -6.77
C ASN A 17 -8.34 -2.54 -6.92
N VAL A 18 -7.54 -2.02 -7.86
CA VAL A 18 -6.16 -2.48 -8.09
C VAL A 18 -5.27 -2.06 -6.93
N CYS A 19 -5.39 -0.80 -6.50
CA CYS A 19 -4.66 -0.26 -5.36
C CYS A 19 -4.98 -1.06 -4.08
N THR A 20 -6.27 -1.36 -3.83
CA THR A 20 -6.69 -2.09 -2.63
C THR A 20 -6.14 -3.52 -2.61
N ARG A 21 -6.07 -4.19 -3.77
CA ARG A 21 -5.44 -5.51 -3.90
C ARG A 21 -3.93 -5.47 -3.62
N ALA A 22 -3.23 -4.48 -4.17
CA ALA A 22 -1.80 -4.29 -3.93
C ALA A 22 -1.52 -3.98 -2.44
N CYS A 23 -2.25 -3.01 -1.89
CA CYS A 23 -2.19 -2.64 -0.47
C CYS A 23 -2.50 -3.84 0.43
N GLY A 24 -3.50 -4.66 0.11
CA GLY A 24 -3.81 -5.87 0.89
C GLY A 24 -2.66 -6.86 0.93
N THR A 25 -1.94 -7.04 -0.18
CA THR A 25 -0.73 -7.88 -0.22
C THR A 25 0.38 -7.29 0.64
N CYS A 26 0.57 -5.97 0.56
CA CYS A 26 1.59 -5.27 1.34
C CYS A 26 1.29 -5.29 2.84
N CYS A 27 0.03 -5.10 3.21
CA CYS A 27 -0.44 -5.14 4.58
C CYS A 27 -0.41 -6.57 5.15
N ALA A 28 -0.71 -7.60 4.36
CA ALA A 28 -0.59 -8.99 4.82
C ALA A 28 0.86 -9.33 5.20
N ARG A 29 1.84 -8.76 4.49
CA ARG A 29 3.27 -9.01 4.74
C ARG A 29 3.84 -8.12 5.85
N CYS A 30 3.55 -6.83 5.81
CA CYS A 30 4.14 -5.83 6.71
C CYS A 30 3.27 -5.47 7.91
N LYS A 31 2.02 -5.95 7.95
CA LYS A 31 1.00 -5.63 8.96
C LYS A 31 0.80 -4.13 9.20
N CYS A 32 1.10 -3.31 8.20
CA CYS A 32 1.09 -1.87 8.28
C CYS A 32 0.57 -1.25 6.97
N VAL A 33 -0.25 -0.21 7.09
CA VAL A 33 -0.68 0.64 5.98
C VAL A 33 -0.47 2.10 6.39
N PRO A 34 0.28 2.87 5.60
CA PRO A 34 0.57 4.25 5.95
C PRO A 34 -0.67 5.14 5.83
N PRO A 35 -0.87 6.10 6.75
CA PRO A 35 -2.01 7.00 6.73
C PRO A 35 -1.94 8.00 5.57
N GLY A 36 -3.10 8.51 5.16
CA GLY A 36 -3.26 9.38 4.00
C GLY A 36 -3.37 8.60 2.68
N THR A 37 -3.68 9.28 1.58
CA THR A 37 -3.89 8.68 0.25
C THR A 37 -2.62 8.60 -0.59
N SER A 38 -1.59 9.37 -0.23
CA SER A 38 -0.33 9.53 -0.96
C SER A 38 0.81 9.76 0.04
N GLY A 39 2.04 9.34 -0.27
CA GLY A 39 3.21 9.59 0.60
C GLY A 39 3.23 8.79 1.91
N ASN A 40 3.98 9.22 2.92
CA ASN A 40 4.06 8.59 4.26
C ASN A 40 4.49 7.12 4.29
N ARG A 41 5.11 6.60 3.22
CA ARG A 41 5.53 5.19 3.14
C ARG A 41 6.56 4.84 4.21
N GLU A 42 7.34 5.82 4.62
CA GLU A 42 8.35 5.76 5.68
C GLU A 42 7.76 5.35 7.03
N MET A 43 6.46 5.61 7.25
CA MET A 43 5.76 5.27 8.48
C MET A 43 5.56 3.76 8.67
N CYS A 44 5.49 3.00 7.57
CA CYS A 44 5.55 1.53 7.60
C CYS A 44 6.96 0.98 7.36
N GLY A 45 7.95 1.88 7.23
CA GLY A 45 9.34 1.55 7.04
C GLY A 45 9.65 0.74 5.77
N ARG A 46 10.81 0.10 5.82
CA ARG A 46 11.43 -0.64 4.71
C ARG A 46 10.54 -1.72 4.12
N CYS A 47 9.75 -2.41 4.94
CA CYS A 47 8.89 -3.48 4.44
C CYS A 47 7.89 -2.99 3.38
N TYR A 48 7.31 -1.79 3.54
CA TYR A 48 6.34 -1.24 2.58
C TYR A 48 7.01 -0.58 1.37
N THR A 49 8.21 -0.02 1.53
CA THR A 49 8.95 0.68 0.47
C THR A 49 9.81 -0.22 -0.40
N ASP A 50 10.45 -1.25 0.16
CA ASP A 50 11.35 -2.18 -0.55
C ASP A 50 10.59 -3.24 -1.36
N MET A 51 9.28 -3.38 -1.17
CA MET A 51 8.50 -4.29 -1.98
C MET A 51 8.37 -3.76 -3.40
N THR A 52 9.07 -4.41 -4.32
CA THR A 52 9.04 -4.12 -5.74
C THR A 52 8.26 -5.19 -6.52
N THR A 53 7.76 -4.80 -7.68
CA THR A 53 7.24 -5.73 -8.70
C THR A 53 8.39 -6.29 -9.53
N HIS A 54 8.12 -7.27 -10.38
CA HIS A 54 9.11 -7.82 -11.32
C HIS A 54 9.78 -6.74 -12.19
N ASN A 55 9.11 -5.62 -12.43
CA ASN A 55 9.64 -4.50 -13.21
C ASN A 55 10.41 -3.47 -12.36
N ASN A 56 10.88 -3.83 -11.17
CA ASN A 56 11.57 -2.93 -10.22
C ASN A 56 10.77 -1.67 -9.85
N LYS A 57 9.44 -1.71 -9.98
CA LYS A 57 8.56 -0.62 -9.55
C LYS A 57 8.04 -0.88 -8.14
N PRO A 58 7.84 0.14 -7.30
CA PRO A 58 7.23 -0.03 -5.99
C PRO A 58 5.86 -0.70 -6.13
N LYS A 59 5.68 -1.83 -5.43
CA LYS A 59 4.46 -2.64 -5.46
C LYS A 59 3.36 -2.00 -4.62
N CYS A 60 3.72 -1.35 -3.52
CA CYS A 60 2.78 -0.82 -2.54
C CYS A 60 2.39 0.63 -2.85
N PRO A 61 1.10 1.00 -2.68
CA PRO A 61 0.62 2.35 -2.98
C PRO A 61 1.17 3.43 -2.03
#